data_AF-A0A127MIA8-F1
#
_entry.id   AF-A0A127MIA8-F1
#
_cell.length_a   1.000
_cell.length_b   1.000
_cell.length_c   1.000
_cell.angle_alpha   90.00
_cell.angle_beta   90.00
_cell.angle_gamma   90.00
#
_symmetry.space_group_name_H-M   'P 1'
#
loop_
_entity.id
_entity.type
_entity.pdbx_description
1 polymer ?
#
loop_
_entity_poly.entity_id
_entity_poly.type
_entity_poly.pdbx_seq_one_letter_code
_entity_poly.pdbx_strand_id
1 'polypeptide(L)'
;MIAKVYEVSRNLGKDWDLVAKALCNKKLALDRLLAGLDGLSFSRANLAQIVEVHGKLDQHLCKQLAEAGGHRKVHSRASFVSKYLHFHRPDIFPILDSLAELGVKAKIEGRLPKVTNPGNSPSERYERFCLAILLLQSSGKFENKSLRQIDDKLVKKGQKEREKKQHTAS
;
A
#
# COMPACT_ATOMS: atom_id res chain seq x y z
N MET A 1 -28.08 -1.51 5.90
CA MET A 1 -27.70 -2.85 6.39
C MET A 1 -26.23 -2.80 6.82
N ILE A 2 -25.96 -2.69 8.12
CA ILE A 2 -24.60 -2.52 8.66
C ILE A 2 -24.02 -3.91 8.86
N ALA A 3 -23.12 -4.34 7.95
CA ALA A 3 -22.45 -5.62 8.07
C ALA A 3 -21.46 -5.57 9.25
N LYS A 4 -21.80 -6.29 10.32
CA LYS A 4 -20.92 -6.66 11.42
C LYS A 4 -19.60 -7.18 10.85
N VAL A 5 -18.53 -6.43 11.12
CA VAL A 5 -17.13 -6.83 10.94
C VAL A 5 -16.85 -7.91 11.99
N TYR A 6 -17.16 -9.16 11.65
CA TYR A 6 -16.74 -10.29 12.47
C TYR A 6 -15.25 -10.56 12.25
N GLU A 7 -14.58 -10.77 13.38
CA GLU A 7 -13.20 -11.20 13.52
C GLU A 7 -12.90 -12.42 12.63
N VAL A 8 -12.30 -12.21 11.47
CA VAL A 8 -11.57 -13.27 10.74
C VAL A 8 -10.09 -12.89 10.59
N SER A 9 -9.58 -12.10 11.55
CA SER A 9 -8.19 -11.61 11.55
C SER A 9 -7.22 -12.47 12.37
N ARG A 10 -7.64 -13.57 13.00
CA ARG A 10 -6.75 -14.34 13.89
C ARG A 10 -6.30 -15.72 13.36
N ASN A 11 -7.01 -16.36 12.43
CA ASN A 11 -6.77 -17.78 12.10
C ASN A 11 -6.48 -18.13 10.63
N LEU A 12 -6.31 -17.17 9.71
CA LEU A 12 -5.43 -17.40 8.53
C LEU A 12 -3.99 -17.14 8.99
N GLY A 13 -3.57 -17.90 10.00
CA GLY A 13 -2.32 -17.72 10.72
C GLY A 13 -1.17 -17.64 9.75
N LYS A 14 -0.28 -16.66 9.97
CA LYS A 14 1.16 -16.61 9.64
C LYS A 14 1.71 -17.69 8.67
N ASP A 15 1.06 -17.95 7.54
CA ASP A 15 1.49 -18.98 6.59
C ASP A 15 2.48 -18.33 5.64
N TRP A 16 3.58 -17.86 6.23
CA TRP A 16 4.67 -17.17 5.55
C TRP A 16 5.28 -18.07 4.49
N ASP A 17 5.17 -19.38 4.65
CA ASP A 17 5.56 -20.37 3.66
C ASP A 17 4.70 -20.29 2.40
N LEU A 18 3.38 -20.13 2.54
CA LEU A 18 2.49 -19.90 1.39
C LEU A 18 2.77 -18.55 0.72
N VAL A 19 3.02 -17.50 1.50
CA VAL A 19 3.39 -16.19 0.97
C VAL A 19 4.72 -16.27 0.22
N ALA A 20 5.73 -16.92 0.79
CA ALA A 20 7.04 -17.12 0.17
C ALA A 20 6.90 -17.95 -1.12
N LYS A 21 6.15 -19.05 -1.10
CA LYS A 21 5.86 -19.86 -2.30
C LYS A 21 5.15 -19.05 -3.37
N ALA A 22 4.20 -18.20 -3.01
CA ALA A 22 3.50 -17.34 -3.95
C ALA A 22 4.44 -16.31 -4.61
N LEU A 23 5.37 -15.74 -3.85
CA LEU A 23 6.36 -14.77 -4.33
C LEU A 23 7.48 -15.42 -5.16
N CYS A 24 7.93 -16.62 -4.78
CA CYS A 24 8.93 -17.41 -5.51
C CYS A 24 8.37 -18.10 -6.76
N ASN A 25 7.06 -18.02 -7.00
CA ASN A 25 6.42 -18.65 -8.14
C ASN A 25 6.85 -17.97 -9.45
N LYS A 26 7.46 -18.75 -10.37
CA LYS A 26 7.93 -18.29 -11.69
C LYS A 26 6.85 -17.60 -12.53
N LYS A 27 5.55 -17.86 -12.27
CA LYS A 27 4.43 -17.20 -12.98
C LYS A 27 4.30 -15.70 -12.69
N LEU A 28 4.68 -15.26 -11.49
CA LEU A 28 4.65 -13.83 -11.14
C LEU A 28 5.80 -13.06 -11.79
N ALA A 29 6.95 -13.73 -11.97
CA ALA A 29 8.20 -13.16 -12.47
C ALA A 29 8.43 -11.74 -11.94
N LEU A 30 8.41 -11.60 -10.61
CA LEU A 30 8.55 -10.31 -9.92
C LEU A 30 9.75 -9.52 -10.45
N ASP A 31 10.87 -10.18 -10.71
CA ASP A 31 12.06 -9.55 -11.27
C ASP A 31 11.80 -8.88 -12.62
N ARG A 32 10.93 -9.46 -13.46
CA ARG A 32 10.50 -8.84 -14.73
C ARG A 32 9.58 -7.64 -14.50
N LEU A 33 8.68 -7.74 -13.53
CA LEU A 33 7.81 -6.62 -13.14
C LEU A 33 8.64 -5.44 -12.60
N LEU A 34 9.69 -5.74 -11.82
CA LEU A 34 10.59 -4.73 -11.25
C LEU A 34 11.58 -4.18 -12.29
N ALA A 35 12.12 -5.02 -13.19
CA ALA A 35 13.01 -4.58 -14.28
C ALA A 35 12.30 -3.62 -15.24
N GLY A 36 10.98 -3.79 -15.44
CA GLY A 36 10.16 -2.85 -16.20
C GLY A 36 10.06 -1.45 -15.56
N LEU A 37 10.58 -1.26 -14.35
CA LEU A 37 10.64 0.01 -13.63
C LEU A 37 12.07 0.57 -13.51
N ASP A 38 13.05 -0.01 -14.19
CA ASP A 38 14.42 0.48 -14.16
C ASP A 38 14.53 1.88 -14.77
N GLY A 39 15.25 2.77 -14.06
CA GLY A 39 15.35 4.19 -14.42
C GLY A 39 14.11 5.03 -14.09
N LEU A 40 13.02 4.43 -13.62
CA LEU A 40 11.84 5.18 -13.18
C LEU A 40 12.00 5.69 -11.75
N SER A 41 11.27 6.76 -11.44
CA SER A 41 11.14 7.35 -10.10
C SER A 41 9.68 7.49 -9.71
N PHE A 42 9.39 7.60 -8.41
CA PHE A 42 8.05 7.92 -7.94
C PHE A 42 7.63 9.31 -8.41
N SER A 43 6.70 9.37 -9.36
CA SER A 43 6.23 10.60 -9.97
C SER A 43 4.80 10.44 -10.49
N ARG A 44 4.15 11.55 -10.83
CA ARG A 44 2.81 11.52 -11.45
C ARG A 44 2.82 10.86 -12.83
N ALA A 45 3.91 11.00 -13.60
CA ALA A 45 4.05 10.38 -14.92
C ALA A 45 4.11 8.84 -14.83
N ASN A 46 4.76 8.32 -13.79
CA ASN A 46 4.96 6.87 -13.61
C ASN A 46 3.89 6.22 -12.74
N LEU A 47 2.97 7.00 -12.16
CA LEU A 47 2.02 6.52 -11.16
C LEU A 47 1.18 5.33 -11.64
N ALA A 48 0.69 5.38 -12.88
CA ALA A 48 -0.15 4.32 -13.44
C ALA A 48 0.59 2.96 -13.43
N GLN A 49 1.86 2.95 -13.86
CA GLN A 49 2.68 1.76 -13.90
C GLN A 49 3.04 1.26 -12.48
N ILE A 50 3.32 2.18 -11.55
CA ILE A 50 3.60 1.85 -10.14
C ILE A 50 2.39 1.18 -9.49
N VAL A 51 1.19 1.73 -9.70
CA VAL A 51 -0.07 1.18 -9.18
C VAL A 51 -0.38 -0.16 -9.85
N GLU A 52 -0.11 -0.31 -11.14
CA GLU A 52 -0.30 -1.57 -11.86
C GLU A 52 0.58 -2.70 -11.30
N VAL A 53 1.88 -2.43 -11.07
CA VAL A 53 2.80 -3.43 -10.50
C VAL A 53 2.37 -3.84 -9.09
N HIS A 54 1.99 -2.86 -8.25
CA HIS A 54 1.44 -3.13 -6.92
C HIS A 54 0.17 -4.00 -7.00
N GLY A 55 -0.77 -3.65 -7.88
CA GLY A 55 -2.03 -4.37 -8.03
C GLY A 55 -1.87 -5.78 -8.56
N LYS A 56 -1.00 -6.00 -9.55
CA LYS A 56 -0.69 -7.35 -10.05
C LYS A 56 -0.15 -8.24 -8.94
N LEU A 57 0.74 -7.71 -8.10
CA LEU A 57 1.30 -8.46 -6.98
C LEU A 57 0.24 -8.77 -5.91
N ASP A 58 -0.59 -7.80 -5.55
CA ASP A 58 -1.67 -8.00 -4.57
C ASP A 58 -2.70 -9.04 -5.05
N GLN A 59 -3.12 -8.94 -6.31
CA GLN A 59 -4.04 -9.91 -6.91
C GLN A 59 -3.44 -11.31 -6.96
N HIS A 60 -2.18 -11.44 -7.40
CA HIS A 60 -1.50 -12.73 -7.46
C HIS A 60 -1.40 -13.36 -6.08
N LEU A 61 -0.98 -12.59 -5.07
CA LEU A 61 -0.89 -13.08 -3.69
C LEU A 61 -2.27 -13.47 -3.15
N CYS A 62 -3.29 -12.64 -3.34
CA CYS A 62 -4.66 -12.96 -2.93
C CYS A 62 -5.18 -14.23 -3.60
N LYS A 63 -4.91 -14.42 -4.90
CA LYS A 63 -5.32 -15.61 -5.64
C LYS A 63 -4.65 -16.88 -5.11
N GLN A 64 -3.33 -16.86 -4.92
CA GLN A 64 -2.59 -18.01 -4.38
C GLN A 64 -3.05 -18.38 -2.97
N LEU A 65 -3.28 -17.38 -2.11
CA LEU A 65 -3.80 -17.61 -0.77
C LEU A 65 -5.25 -18.13 -0.79
N ALA A 66 -6.08 -17.68 -1.72
CA ALA A 66 -7.44 -18.15 -1.87
C ALA A 66 -7.44 -19.63 -2.32
N GLU A 67 -6.65 -19.97 -3.34
CA GLU A 67 -6.47 -21.34 -3.81
C GLU A 67 -6.00 -22.28 -2.70
N ALA A 68 -4.95 -21.90 -1.96
CA ALA A 68 -4.44 -22.68 -0.83
C ALA A 68 -5.45 -22.80 0.33
N GLY A 69 -6.29 -21.78 0.50
CA GLY A 69 -7.32 -21.72 1.53
C GLY A 69 -8.63 -22.42 1.18
N GLY A 70 -8.74 -23.12 0.04
CA GLY A 70 -9.98 -23.75 -0.42
C GLY A 70 -10.96 -22.77 -1.06
N HIS A 71 -10.45 -21.85 -1.88
CA HIS A 71 -11.19 -20.80 -2.59
C HIS A 71 -11.99 -19.85 -1.71
N ARG A 72 -11.62 -19.73 -0.42
CA ARG A 72 -12.21 -18.74 0.48
C ARG A 72 -11.83 -17.32 0.05
N LYS A 73 -12.72 -16.36 0.31
CA LYS A 73 -12.47 -14.94 0.04
C LYS A 73 -11.28 -14.45 0.85
N VAL A 74 -10.23 -14.00 0.18
CA VAL A 74 -9.05 -13.39 0.79
C VAL A 74 -9.15 -11.88 0.67
N HIS A 75 -8.92 -11.18 1.79
CA HIS A 75 -8.82 -9.73 1.81
C HIS A 75 -7.50 -9.28 1.17
N SER A 76 -7.54 -8.10 0.54
CA SER A 76 -6.34 -7.45 -0.03
C SER A 76 -5.18 -7.43 0.97
N ARG A 77 -3.99 -7.69 0.44
CA ARG A 77 -2.70 -7.64 1.14
C ARG A 77 -1.93 -6.37 0.76
N ALA A 78 -2.60 -5.33 0.29
CA ALA A 78 -2.01 -4.08 -0.20
C ALA A 78 -0.92 -3.49 0.71
N SER A 79 -1.11 -3.53 2.04
CA SER A 79 -0.10 -3.04 2.98
C SER A 79 1.17 -3.89 2.97
N PHE A 80 1.04 -5.22 3.00
CA PHE A 80 2.18 -6.12 2.88
C PHE A 80 2.89 -5.92 1.54
N VAL A 81 2.13 -5.91 0.44
CA VAL A 81 2.64 -5.73 -0.93
C VAL A 81 3.42 -4.43 -1.07
N SER A 82 2.89 -3.33 -0.53
CA SER A 82 3.61 -2.04 -0.58
C SER A 82 4.94 -2.08 0.17
N LYS A 83 5.00 -2.73 1.34
CA LYS A 83 6.23 -2.86 2.14
C LYS A 83 7.25 -3.75 1.47
N TYR A 84 6.78 -4.84 0.88
CA TYR A 84 7.61 -5.76 0.12
C TYR A 84 8.22 -5.06 -1.11
N LEU A 85 7.40 -4.35 -1.90
CA LEU A 85 7.89 -3.59 -3.05
C LEU A 85 8.80 -2.43 -2.65
N HIS A 86 8.50 -1.72 -1.56
CA HIS A 86 9.37 -0.68 -1.01
C HIS A 86 10.73 -1.23 -0.58
N PHE A 87 10.78 -2.43 0.00
CA PHE A 87 12.06 -3.07 0.34
C PHE A 87 12.95 -3.29 -0.90
N HIS A 88 12.35 -3.65 -2.04
CA HIS A 88 13.08 -3.84 -3.30
C HIS A 88 13.39 -2.53 -4.04
N ARG A 89 12.47 -1.55 -4.01
CA ARG A 89 12.56 -0.28 -4.74
C ARG A 89 12.02 0.89 -3.89
N PRO A 90 12.79 1.34 -2.87
CA PRO A 90 12.36 2.35 -1.91
C PRO A 90 12.22 3.77 -2.49
N ASP A 91 12.74 3.96 -3.70
CA ASP A 91 12.66 5.17 -4.53
C ASP A 91 11.36 5.24 -5.36
N ILE A 92 10.66 4.12 -5.51
CA ILE A 92 9.46 4.00 -6.36
C ILE A 92 8.18 3.75 -5.55
N PHE A 93 8.21 2.85 -4.58
CA PHE A 93 6.97 2.40 -3.92
C PHE A 93 6.83 3.01 -2.52
N PRO A 94 5.82 3.86 -2.27
CA PRO A 94 5.56 4.34 -0.91
C PRO A 94 5.04 3.22 0.02
N ILE A 95 5.36 3.31 1.31
CA ILE A 95 4.85 2.36 2.31
C ILE A 95 3.38 2.67 2.63
N LEU A 96 2.48 1.77 2.24
CA LEU A 96 1.08 1.80 2.67
C LEU A 96 0.92 0.99 3.97
N ASP A 97 0.54 1.65 5.05
CA ASP A 97 -0.06 1.02 6.22
C ASP A 97 -0.98 1.98 6.99
N SER A 98 -1.61 1.48 8.05
CA SER A 98 -2.57 2.25 8.82
C SER A 98 -1.98 3.50 9.50
N LEU A 99 -0.68 3.48 9.85
CA LEU A 99 0.00 4.64 10.43
C LEU A 99 0.34 5.65 9.34
N ALA A 100 0.90 5.21 8.22
CA ALA A 100 1.21 6.07 7.09
C ALA A 100 -0.05 6.75 6.53
N GLU A 101 -1.15 6.00 6.38
CA GLU A 101 -2.45 6.55 5.95
C GLU A 101 -2.98 7.61 6.91
N LEU A 102 -2.88 7.37 8.22
CA LEU A 102 -3.28 8.34 9.23
C LEU A 102 -2.41 9.60 9.16
N GLY A 103 -1.10 9.43 8.94
CA GLY A 103 -0.16 10.52 8.74
C GLY A 103 -0.48 11.37 7.51
N VAL A 104 -0.77 10.72 6.38
CA VAL A 104 -1.20 11.37 5.14
C VAL A 104 -2.48 12.14 5.37
N LYS A 105 -3.52 11.49 5.93
CA LYS A 105 -4.82 12.11 6.22
C LYS A 105 -4.67 13.36 7.08
N ALA A 106 -3.80 13.32 8.09
CA ALA A 106 -3.54 14.46 8.96
C ALA A 106 -2.76 15.60 8.26
N LYS A 107 -1.97 15.30 7.23
CA LYS A 107 -1.17 16.30 6.49
C LYS A 107 -1.94 16.97 5.35
N ILE A 108 -2.90 16.27 4.75
CA ILE A 108 -3.80 16.79 3.71
C ILE A 108 -5.14 17.28 4.28
N GLU A 109 -5.28 17.31 5.61
CA GLU A 109 -6.49 17.79 6.32
C GLU A 109 -7.77 17.06 5.85
N GLY A 110 -7.66 15.76 5.60
CA GLY A 110 -8.79 14.94 5.14
C GLY A 110 -9.15 15.08 3.66
N ARG A 111 -8.50 15.95 2.88
CA ARG A 111 -8.71 16.09 1.44
C ARG A 111 -7.97 15.00 0.65
N LEU A 112 -8.49 13.78 0.66
CA LEU A 112 -7.94 12.70 -0.16
C LEU A 112 -8.26 12.94 -1.65
N PRO A 113 -7.27 12.81 -2.56
CA PRO A 113 -7.51 12.90 -3.99
C PRO A 113 -8.53 11.86 -4.47
N LYS A 114 -9.38 12.25 -5.42
CA LYS A 114 -10.25 11.30 -6.13
C LYS A 114 -9.39 10.47 -7.09
N VAL A 115 -9.70 9.18 -7.19
CA VAL A 115 -9.10 8.28 -8.18
C VAL A 115 -9.64 8.63 -9.56
N THR A 116 -8.79 8.54 -10.57
CA THR A 116 -9.14 8.86 -11.96
C THR A 116 -10.22 7.92 -12.53
N ASN A 117 -10.24 6.64 -12.12
CA ASN A 117 -11.22 5.63 -12.53
C ASN A 117 -11.69 4.77 -11.33
N PRO A 118 -12.66 5.25 -10.53
CA PRO A 118 -13.25 4.46 -9.45
C PRO A 118 -13.99 3.23 -10.01
N GLY A 119 -13.72 2.05 -9.46
CA GLY A 119 -14.33 0.76 -9.79
C GLY A 119 -13.45 -0.20 -10.59
N ASN A 120 -12.38 0.29 -11.25
CA ASN A 120 -11.56 -0.51 -12.19
C ASN A 120 -10.18 -0.93 -11.65
N SER A 121 -9.79 -0.46 -10.46
CA SER A 121 -8.46 -0.76 -9.89
C SER A 121 -8.58 -1.62 -8.62
N PRO A 122 -7.99 -2.83 -8.59
CA PRO A 122 -7.79 -3.61 -7.37
C PRO A 122 -7.02 -2.83 -6.29
N SER A 123 -6.36 -1.74 -6.70
CA SER A 123 -5.41 -0.95 -5.92
C SER A 123 -5.87 0.48 -5.70
N GLU A 124 -7.16 0.80 -5.81
CA GLU A 124 -7.67 2.16 -5.56
C GLU A 124 -7.18 2.77 -4.24
N ARG A 125 -7.10 1.96 -3.17
CA ARG A 125 -6.57 2.41 -1.88
C ARG A 125 -5.12 2.86 -1.99
N TYR A 126 -4.30 2.07 -2.69
CA TYR A 126 -2.89 2.37 -2.90
C TYR A 126 -2.69 3.55 -3.87
N GLU A 127 -3.49 3.64 -4.93
CA GLU A 127 -3.47 4.77 -5.86
C GLU A 127 -3.84 6.09 -5.16
N ARG A 128 -4.92 6.09 -4.35
CA ARG A 128 -5.30 7.26 -3.52
C ARG A 128 -4.17 7.66 -2.60
N PHE A 129 -3.53 6.69 -1.97
CA PHE A 129 -2.40 6.92 -1.08
C PHE A 129 -1.22 7.55 -1.82
N CYS A 130 -0.82 7.00 -2.97
CA CYS A 130 0.24 7.55 -3.80
C CYS A 130 -0.07 8.98 -4.29
N LEU A 131 -1.30 9.23 -4.76
CA LEU A 131 -1.74 10.57 -5.16
C LEU A 131 -1.65 11.58 -4.01
N ALA A 132 -1.99 11.17 -2.80
CA ALA A 132 -1.90 12.03 -1.63
C ALA A 132 -0.45 12.37 -1.28
N ILE A 133 0.49 11.43 -1.46
CA ILE A 133 1.93 11.70 -1.29
C ILE A 133 2.42 12.68 -2.36
N LEU A 134 2.06 12.48 -3.63
CA LEU A 134 2.41 13.40 -4.72
C LEU A 134 1.90 14.82 -4.46
N LEU A 135 0.68 14.96 -3.91
CA LEU A 135 0.13 16.26 -3.50
C LEU A 135 0.94 16.90 -2.35
N LEU A 136 1.41 16.10 -1.39
CA LEU A 136 2.27 16.59 -0.32
C LEU A 136 3.67 16.98 -0.83
N GLN A 137 4.18 16.34 -1.88
CA GLN A 137 5.41 16.75 -2.53
C GLN A 137 5.22 18.06 -3.31
N SER A 138 4.15 18.18 -4.11
CA SER A 138 3.88 19.39 -4.91
C SER A 138 3.57 20.63 -4.07
N SER A 139 3.09 20.45 -2.83
CA SER A 139 2.87 21.55 -1.88
C SER A 139 4.12 22.02 -1.12
N GLY A 140 5.31 21.49 -1.47
CA GLY A 140 6.57 21.85 -0.81
C GLY A 140 6.75 21.28 0.61
N LYS A 141 5.73 20.65 1.20
CA LYS A 141 5.79 20.04 2.55
C LYS A 141 6.90 18.97 2.66
N PHE A 142 7.28 18.37 1.54
CA PHE A 142 8.34 17.38 1.43
C PHE A 142 9.42 17.71 0.39
N GLU A 143 9.64 19.00 0.10
CA GLU A 143 10.73 19.42 -0.77
C GLU A 143 12.08 18.82 -0.33
N ASN A 144 12.88 18.39 -1.31
CA ASN A 144 14.20 17.76 -1.15
C ASN A 144 14.24 16.50 -0.26
N LYS A 145 13.11 15.83 -0.04
CA LYS A 145 13.06 14.57 0.71
C LYS A 145 12.92 13.39 -0.23
N SER A 146 13.72 12.36 0.02
CA SER A 146 13.53 11.07 -0.63
C SER A 146 12.20 10.44 -0.21
N LEU A 147 11.68 9.52 -1.02
CA LEU A 147 10.43 8.83 -0.72
C LEU A 147 10.48 8.12 0.64
N ARG A 148 11.60 7.46 0.96
CA ARG A 148 11.83 6.84 2.29
C ARG A 148 11.73 7.84 3.44
N GLN A 149 12.30 9.03 3.30
CA GLN A 149 12.19 10.09 4.32
C GLN A 149 10.75 10.61 4.46
N ILE A 150 9.98 10.59 3.38
CA ILE A 150 8.56 10.93 3.41
C ILE A 150 7.78 9.87 4.19
N ASP A 151 8.00 8.59 3.88
CA ASP A 151 7.36 7.47 4.58
C ASP A 151 7.63 7.51 6.09
N ASP A 152 8.89 7.70 6.50
CA ASP A 152 9.25 7.83 7.92
C ASP A 152 8.50 8.99 8.62
N LYS A 153 8.35 10.12 7.92
CA LYS A 153 7.63 11.29 8.46
C LYS A 153 6.13 11.02 8.57
N LEU A 154 5.55 10.31 7.61
CA LEU A 154 4.14 9.96 7.60
C LEU A 154 3.81 8.96 8.72
N VAL A 155 4.63 7.91 8.89
CA VAL A 155 4.46 6.94 9.98
C VAL A 155 4.57 7.63 11.34
N LYS A 156 5.62 8.44 11.57
CA LYS A 156 5.78 9.21 12.83
C LYS A 156 4.60 10.15 13.09
N LYS A 157 4.06 10.79 12.06
CA LYS A 157 2.87 11.64 12.20
C LYS A 157 1.64 10.80 12.55
N GLY A 158 1.45 9.66 11.90
CA GLY A 158 0.37 8.72 12.20
C GLY A 158 0.38 8.22 13.64
N GLN A 159 1.56 7.87 14.17
CA GLN A 159 1.75 7.48 15.57
C GLN A 159 1.24 8.56 16.53
N LYS A 160 1.70 9.81 16.36
CA LYS A 160 1.25 10.95 17.17
C LYS A 160 -0.26 11.18 17.12
N GLU A 161 -0.88 11.03 15.95
CA GLU A 161 -2.33 11.21 15.80
C GLU A 161 -3.12 10.07 16.43
N ARG A 162 -2.56 8.85 16.47
CA ARG A 162 -3.17 7.72 17.16
C ARG A 162 -3.13 7.91 18.68
N GLU A 163 -2.00 8.35 19.22
CA GLU A 163 -1.81 8.64 20.64
C GLU A 163 -2.78 9.74 21.12
N LYS A 164 -2.91 10.85 20.38
CA LYS A 164 -3.87 11.92 20.69
C LYS A 164 -5.30 11.41 20.84
N LYS A 165 -5.74 10.56 19.89
CA LYS A 165 -7.11 10.01 19.90
C LYS A 165 -7.38 9.10 21.09
N GLN A 166 -6.35 8.39 21.58
CA GLN A 166 -6.47 7.53 22.75
C GLN A 166 -6.62 8.36 24.04
N HIS A 167 -5.95 9.51 24.13
CA HIS A 167 -6.07 10.42 25.28
C HIS A 167 -7.36 11.24 25.30
N THR A 168 -7.96 11.56 24.15
CA THR A 168 -9.27 12.26 24.11
C THR A 168 -10.47 11.36 24.32
N ALA A 169 -10.27 10.04 24.33
CA ALA A 169 -11.33 9.03 24.51
C ALA A 169 -11.29 8.39 25.91
N SER A 170 -10.40 8.86 26.78
CA SER A 170 -10.33 8.53 28.21
C SER A 170 -10.89 9.71 29.02
#